data_AF-A0A939ZNI5-F1
#
_entry.id   AF-A0A939ZNI5-F1
#
_cell.length_a   1.000
_cell.length_b   1.000
_cell.length_c   1.000
_cell.angle_alpha   90.00
_cell.angle_beta   90.00
_cell.angle_gamma   90.00
#
_symmetry.space_group_name_H-M   'P 1'
#
loop_
_entity.id
_entity.type
_entity.pdbx_description
1 polymer ?
#
loop_
_entity_poly.entity_id
_entity_poly.type
_entity_poly.pdbx_seq_one_letter_code
_entity_poly.pdbx_strand_id
1 'polypeptide(L)'
;MKIEIFEAVNQRLEYLKNLAGIIKNMQQFNPEGKLRISNKKGKIIMYQRKNANDKIGCYIPHSERELACQLAKKGYLDRVLTAIGSEIEQLESYVDNCADNTYEYVYGTLSTPRQELVTPLVEADEVFAARWKSQQFIQKPFSDDTISYKSKRGEKFRSKSELLIADELYSAGIPYHYECKTVIGGIPVYPDFTVLNVARRKVYIWEHLGKLDDPDYANNTTIKMNNYLANGYYPGVNLLLTGETSRTPIKMELVRDIIAKFLLN
;
A
#
# COMPACT_ATOMS: atom_id res chain seq x y z
N MET A 1 -1.63 -9.42 -9.10
CA MET A 1 -2.85 -8.66 -9.47
C MET A 1 -4.02 -8.93 -8.52
N LYS A 2 -4.41 -10.19 -8.24
CA LYS A 2 -5.49 -10.50 -7.27
C LYS A 2 -5.26 -9.86 -5.89
N ILE A 3 -4.06 -10.03 -5.32
CA ILE A 3 -3.69 -9.47 -4.02
C ILE A 3 -3.89 -7.95 -3.98
N GLU A 4 -3.40 -7.23 -4.99
CA GLU A 4 -3.48 -5.77 -5.05
C GLU A 4 -4.93 -5.27 -5.12
N ILE A 5 -5.79 -5.92 -5.90
CA ILE A 5 -7.21 -5.56 -5.99
C ILE A 5 -7.90 -5.84 -4.65
N PHE A 6 -7.64 -7.00 -4.05
CA PHE A 6 -8.23 -7.38 -2.76
C PHE A 6 -7.82 -6.41 -1.64
N GLU A 7 -6.57 -6.00 -1.59
CA GLU A 7 -6.09 -4.99 -0.64
C GLU A 7 -6.72 -3.62 -0.88
N ALA A 8 -6.82 -3.17 -2.13
CA ALA A 8 -7.44 -1.90 -2.47
C ALA A 8 -8.93 -1.87 -2.07
N VAL A 9 -9.65 -2.97 -2.30
CA VAL A 9 -11.05 -3.11 -1.88
C VAL A 9 -11.19 -3.05 -0.36
N ASN A 10 -10.34 -3.76 0.38
CA ASN A 10 -10.38 -3.74 1.85
C ASN A 10 -10.03 -2.37 2.43
N GLN A 11 -9.04 -1.66 1.87
CA GLN A 11 -8.72 -0.29 2.27
C GLN A 11 -9.90 0.66 2.03
N ARG A 12 -10.59 0.51 0.89
CA ARG A 12 -11.78 1.29 0.59
C ARG A 12 -12.92 0.99 1.56
N LEU A 13 -13.16 -0.29 1.88
CA LEU A 13 -14.15 -0.70 2.88
C LEU A 13 -13.89 -0.07 4.25
N GLU A 14 -12.65 -0.12 4.73
CA GLU A 14 -12.27 0.47 6.01
C GLU A 14 -12.53 1.98 6.03
N TYR A 15 -12.11 2.68 4.96
CA TYR A 15 -12.37 4.12 4.81
C TYR A 15 -13.86 4.45 4.86
N LEU A 16 -14.69 3.71 4.13
CA LEU A 16 -16.13 3.94 4.06
C LEU A 16 -16.81 3.68 5.41
N LYS A 17 -16.42 2.60 6.11
CA LYS A 17 -16.94 2.27 7.45
C LYS A 17 -16.60 3.36 8.46
N ASN A 18 -15.36 3.86 8.44
CA ASN A 18 -14.92 4.97 9.28
C ASN A 18 -15.69 6.26 8.96
N LEU A 19 -15.81 6.63 7.68
CA LEU A 19 -16.56 7.82 7.25
C LEU A 19 -18.04 7.74 7.66
N ALA A 20 -18.68 6.58 7.50
CA ALA A 20 -20.05 6.37 7.94
C ALA A 20 -20.21 6.57 9.45
N GLY A 21 -19.26 6.08 10.26
CA GLY A 21 -19.23 6.31 11.70
C GLY A 21 -19.14 7.80 12.06
N ILE A 22 -18.24 8.54 11.40
CA ILE A 22 -18.09 9.99 11.57
C ILE A 22 -19.40 10.72 11.24
N ILE A 23 -20.02 10.41 10.10
CA ILE A 23 -21.27 11.06 9.68
C ILE A 23 -22.39 10.76 10.67
N LYS A 24 -22.54 9.51 11.14
CA LYS A 24 -23.55 9.14 12.15
C LYS A 24 -23.38 9.96 13.43
N ASN A 25 -22.14 10.14 13.91
CA ASN A 25 -21.86 10.97 15.08
C ASN A 25 -22.22 12.44 14.86
N MET A 26 -21.93 13.01 13.67
CA MET A 26 -22.30 14.38 13.33
C MET A 26 -23.81 14.63 13.32
N GLN A 27 -24.63 13.58 13.20
CA GLN A 27 -26.08 13.69 13.12
C GLN A 27 -26.82 13.50 14.46
N GLN A 28 -26.11 13.22 15.56
CA GLN A 28 -26.70 12.89 16.87
C GLN A 28 -27.65 13.98 17.42
N PHE A 29 -27.38 15.26 17.09
CA PHE A 29 -28.13 16.42 17.58
C PHE A 29 -28.93 17.14 16.48
N ASN A 30 -29.22 16.45 15.37
CA ASN A 30 -29.97 17.07 14.28
C ASN A 30 -31.44 17.29 14.64
N PRO A 31 -32.06 18.38 14.14
CA PRO A 31 -33.47 18.63 14.34
C PRO A 31 -34.35 17.51 13.75
N GLU A 32 -35.50 17.30 14.36
CA GLU A 32 -36.49 16.34 13.89
C GLU A 32 -37.06 16.71 12.50
N GLY A 33 -37.49 15.70 11.76
CA GLY A 33 -38.13 15.90 10.47
C GLY A 33 -37.18 16.09 9.28
N LYS A 34 -37.74 16.59 8.17
CA LYS A 34 -37.08 16.81 6.88
C LYS A 34 -37.43 18.18 6.30
N LEU A 35 -36.50 18.77 5.55
CA LEU A 35 -36.75 19.99 4.79
C LEU A 35 -37.58 19.69 3.54
N ARG A 36 -38.65 20.45 3.34
CA ARG A 36 -39.40 20.52 2.08
C ARG A 36 -39.29 21.94 1.52
N ILE A 37 -38.95 22.04 0.25
CA ILE A 37 -38.87 23.32 -0.47
C ILE A 37 -40.02 23.37 -1.48
N SER A 38 -40.71 24.50 -1.54
CA SER A 38 -41.76 24.78 -2.51
C SER A 38 -41.46 26.10 -3.23
N ASN A 39 -41.69 26.13 -4.54
CA ASN A 39 -41.63 27.36 -5.32
C ASN A 39 -43.06 27.83 -5.59
N LYS A 40 -43.43 29.01 -5.07
CA LYS A 40 -44.72 29.65 -5.35
C LYS A 40 -44.47 30.99 -6.03
N LYS A 41 -44.83 31.08 -7.32
CA LYS A 41 -44.68 32.30 -8.14
C LYS A 41 -43.28 32.93 -8.06
N GLY A 42 -42.23 32.08 -8.11
CA GLY A 42 -40.83 32.52 -8.07
C GLY A 42 -40.27 32.72 -6.65
N LYS A 43 -41.08 32.60 -5.59
CA LYS A 43 -40.61 32.66 -4.20
C LYS A 43 -40.34 31.27 -3.65
N ILE A 44 -39.14 31.09 -3.09
CA ILE A 44 -38.74 29.87 -2.38
C ILE A 44 -39.35 29.92 -0.98
N ILE A 45 -40.14 28.90 -0.64
CA ILE A 45 -40.76 28.74 0.68
C ILE A 45 -40.32 27.41 1.27
N MET A 46 -39.84 27.46 2.51
CA MET A 46 -39.27 26.30 3.21
C MET A 46 -40.25 25.82 4.29
N TYR A 47 -40.35 24.50 4.43
CA TYR A 47 -41.22 23.84 5.39
C TYR A 47 -40.48 22.71 6.10
N GLN A 48 -40.72 22.54 7.39
CA GLN A 48 -40.27 21.38 8.17
C GLN A 48 -41.38 20.33 8.18
N ARG A 49 -41.11 19.14 7.64
CA ARG A 49 -42.00 17.97 7.76
C ARG A 49 -41.59 17.15 8.97
N LYS A 50 -42.39 17.14 10.03
CA LYS A 50 -41.98 16.51 11.30
C LYS A 50 -41.96 14.98 11.25
N ASN A 51 -42.82 14.37 10.45
CA ASN A 51 -42.93 12.92 10.30
C ASN A 51 -43.31 12.51 8.87
N ALA A 52 -43.27 11.20 8.58
CA ALA A 52 -43.51 10.68 7.23
C ALA A 52 -44.94 10.96 6.71
N ASN A 53 -45.93 10.99 7.61
CA ASN A 53 -47.34 11.20 7.30
C ASN A 53 -47.70 12.67 7.07
N ASP A 54 -46.93 13.61 7.63
CA ASP A 54 -47.08 15.03 7.37
C ASP A 54 -46.59 15.36 5.95
N LYS A 55 -47.53 15.49 4.99
CA LYS A 55 -47.22 15.83 3.59
C LYS A 55 -47.06 17.34 3.33
N ILE A 56 -47.48 18.19 4.28
CA ILE A 56 -47.57 19.64 4.08
C ILE A 56 -46.36 20.33 4.71
N GLY A 57 -46.06 20.01 5.96
CA GLY A 57 -45.01 20.62 6.78
C GLY A 57 -45.41 21.95 7.43
N CYS A 58 -44.73 22.29 8.52
CA CYS A 58 -44.81 23.61 9.15
C CYS A 58 -43.92 24.60 8.41
N TYR A 59 -44.43 25.80 8.12
CA TYR A 59 -43.64 26.85 7.47
C TYR A 59 -42.45 27.25 8.34
N ILE A 60 -41.26 27.37 7.74
CA ILE A 60 -40.05 27.86 8.39
C ILE A 60 -39.90 29.36 8.06
N PRO A 61 -40.07 30.27 9.04
CA PRO A 61 -39.90 31.70 8.81
C PRO A 61 -38.44 32.06 8.52
N HIS A 62 -38.22 33.21 7.89
CA HIS A 62 -36.88 33.67 7.52
C HIS A 62 -35.93 33.82 8.72
N SER A 63 -36.46 34.17 9.89
CA SER A 63 -35.73 34.24 11.17
C SER A 63 -35.16 32.91 11.63
N GLU A 64 -35.73 31.79 11.17
CA GLU A 64 -35.32 30.42 11.52
C GLU A 64 -34.53 29.75 10.39
N ARG A 65 -33.80 30.54 9.59
CA ARG A 65 -32.98 30.03 8.49
C ARG A 65 -31.98 28.95 8.95
N GLU A 66 -31.47 29.04 10.16
CA GLU A 66 -30.56 28.04 10.74
C GLU A 66 -31.20 26.65 10.82
N LEU A 67 -32.48 26.57 11.20
CA LEU A 67 -33.24 25.31 11.19
C LEU A 67 -33.30 24.71 9.78
N ALA A 68 -33.56 25.54 8.76
CA ALA A 68 -33.57 25.08 7.38
C ALA A 68 -32.19 24.57 6.93
N CYS A 69 -31.09 25.24 7.32
CA CYS A 69 -29.72 24.79 7.06
C CYS A 69 -29.44 23.43 7.71
N GLN A 70 -29.83 23.25 8.98
CA GLN A 70 -29.64 21.99 9.70
C GLN A 70 -30.44 20.84 9.08
N LEU A 71 -31.69 21.08 8.70
CA LEU A 71 -32.53 20.08 8.02
C LEU A 71 -32.00 19.74 6.61
N ALA A 72 -31.47 20.72 5.88
CA ALA A 72 -30.81 20.49 4.60
C ALA A 72 -29.55 19.65 4.75
N LYS A 73 -28.69 20.00 5.73
CA LYS A 73 -27.47 19.24 6.06
C LYS A 73 -27.80 17.80 6.43
N LYS A 74 -28.81 17.59 7.29
CA LYS A 74 -29.31 16.26 7.65
C LYS A 74 -29.71 15.47 6.40
N GLY A 75 -30.56 16.03 5.54
CA GLY A 75 -31.03 15.36 4.32
C GLY A 75 -29.91 15.05 3.32
N TYR A 76 -28.89 15.91 3.23
CA TYR A 76 -27.69 15.62 2.45
C TYR A 76 -26.92 14.44 3.02
N LEU A 77 -26.60 14.46 4.32
CA LEU A 77 -25.85 13.41 5.00
C LEU A 77 -26.58 12.06 4.98
N ASP A 78 -27.91 12.03 5.07
CA ASP A 78 -28.71 10.81 4.91
C ASP A 78 -28.54 10.17 3.52
N ARG A 79 -28.47 10.99 2.47
CA ARG A 79 -28.22 10.53 1.09
C ARG A 79 -26.79 10.02 0.93
N VAL A 80 -25.82 10.70 1.54
CA VAL A 80 -24.42 10.26 1.56
C VAL A 80 -24.30 8.90 2.26
N LEU A 81 -24.93 8.72 3.43
CA LEU A 81 -24.94 7.44 4.15
C LEU A 81 -25.59 6.33 3.32
N THR A 82 -26.67 6.64 2.58
CA THR A 82 -27.30 5.67 1.67
C THR A 82 -26.34 5.23 0.57
N ALA A 83 -25.63 6.19 -0.06
CA ALA A 83 -24.65 5.88 -1.09
C ALA A 83 -23.47 5.07 -0.55
N ILE A 84 -22.94 5.44 0.62
CA ILE A 84 -21.87 4.69 1.31
C ILE A 84 -22.33 3.27 1.64
N GLY A 85 -23.55 3.08 2.15
CA GLY A 85 -24.10 1.76 2.46
C GLY A 85 -24.16 0.87 1.23
N SER A 86 -24.66 1.39 0.12
CA SER A 86 -24.71 0.64 -1.15
C SER A 86 -23.33 0.28 -1.69
N GLU A 87 -22.33 1.17 -1.55
CA GLU A 87 -20.96 0.89 -1.94
C GLU A 87 -20.32 -0.19 -1.06
N ILE A 88 -20.53 -0.12 0.26
CA ILE A 88 -20.05 -1.15 1.21
C ILE A 88 -20.63 -2.52 0.84
N GLU A 89 -21.93 -2.62 0.59
CA GLU A 89 -22.59 -3.88 0.21
C GLU A 89 -21.97 -4.49 -1.07
N GLN A 90 -21.68 -3.66 -2.08
CA GLN A 90 -21.05 -4.12 -3.32
C GLN A 90 -19.62 -4.62 -3.08
N LEU A 91 -18.84 -3.91 -2.27
CA LEU A 91 -17.45 -4.26 -1.98
C LEU A 91 -17.35 -5.49 -1.06
N GLU A 92 -18.23 -5.62 -0.06
CA GLU A 92 -18.31 -6.82 0.79
C GLU A 92 -18.73 -8.03 -0.06
N SER A 93 -19.71 -7.87 -0.95
CA SER A 93 -20.08 -8.91 -1.90
C SER A 93 -18.91 -9.30 -2.82
N TYR A 94 -18.09 -8.35 -3.28
CA TYR A 94 -16.89 -8.66 -4.05
C TYR A 94 -15.88 -9.48 -3.23
N VAL A 95 -15.65 -9.13 -1.97
CA VAL A 95 -14.74 -9.85 -1.07
C VAL A 95 -15.24 -11.27 -0.83
N ASP A 96 -16.52 -11.44 -0.52
CA ASP A 96 -17.14 -12.74 -0.21
C ASP A 96 -17.21 -13.67 -1.43
N ASN A 97 -17.38 -13.11 -2.63
CA ASN A 97 -17.49 -13.86 -3.88
C ASN A 97 -16.20 -13.81 -4.71
N CYS A 98 -15.09 -13.37 -4.12
CA CYS A 98 -13.83 -13.28 -4.84
C CYS A 98 -13.43 -14.70 -5.29
N ALA A 99 -13.18 -14.89 -6.58
CA ALA A 99 -12.87 -16.21 -7.11
C ALA A 99 -11.60 -16.77 -6.47
N ASP A 100 -11.74 -17.88 -5.73
CA ASP A 100 -10.59 -18.60 -5.16
C ASP A 100 -9.72 -19.21 -6.26
N ASN A 101 -10.34 -19.69 -7.34
CA ASN A 101 -9.66 -20.33 -8.46
C ASN A 101 -9.42 -19.34 -9.61
N THR A 102 -8.59 -18.31 -9.37
CA THR A 102 -8.06 -17.48 -10.46
C THR A 102 -7.11 -18.29 -11.35
N TYR A 103 -6.79 -17.76 -12.53
CA TYR A 103 -5.99 -18.49 -13.54
C TYR A 103 -4.64 -18.98 -12.99
N GLU A 104 -4.05 -18.25 -12.03
CA GLU A 104 -2.81 -18.57 -11.33
C GLU A 104 -2.88 -19.93 -10.60
N TYR A 105 -4.05 -20.33 -10.08
CA TYR A 105 -4.20 -21.53 -9.27
C TYR A 105 -4.74 -22.75 -10.04
N VAL A 106 -5.19 -22.55 -11.28
CA VAL A 106 -5.82 -23.59 -12.11
C VAL A 106 -4.90 -24.82 -12.25
N TYR A 107 -3.60 -24.61 -12.44
CA TYR A 107 -2.63 -25.73 -12.53
C TYR A 107 -2.65 -26.63 -11.29
N GLY A 108 -2.74 -26.05 -10.09
CA GLY A 108 -2.78 -26.79 -8.83
C GLY A 108 -4.05 -27.64 -8.67
N THR A 109 -5.12 -27.33 -9.40
CA THR A 109 -6.38 -28.10 -9.38
C THR A 109 -6.37 -29.31 -10.32
N LEU A 110 -5.37 -29.42 -11.20
CA LEU A 110 -5.24 -30.55 -12.11
C LEU A 110 -4.79 -31.81 -11.36
N SER A 111 -5.24 -32.98 -11.81
CA SER A 111 -4.72 -34.27 -11.34
C SER A 111 -3.25 -34.44 -11.71
N THR A 112 -2.47 -35.19 -10.91
CA THR A 112 -1.03 -35.43 -11.15
C THR A 112 -0.69 -35.82 -12.60
N PRO A 113 -1.40 -36.76 -13.27
CA PRO A 113 -1.09 -37.10 -14.65
C PRO A 113 -1.31 -35.95 -15.65
N ARG A 114 -2.22 -35.00 -15.33
CA ARG A 114 -2.45 -33.82 -16.17
C ARG A 114 -1.40 -32.75 -15.93
N GLN A 115 -0.94 -32.59 -14.69
CA GLN A 115 0.15 -31.68 -14.35
C GLN A 115 1.43 -32.05 -15.12
N GLU A 116 1.72 -33.35 -15.28
CA GLU A 116 2.87 -33.84 -16.06
C GLU A 116 2.76 -33.56 -17.57
N LEU A 117 1.54 -33.33 -18.09
CA LEU A 117 1.28 -33.13 -19.52
C LEU A 117 1.14 -31.66 -19.93
N VAL A 118 1.16 -30.72 -18.99
CA VAL A 118 0.96 -29.29 -19.27
C VAL A 118 2.08 -28.45 -18.67
N THR A 119 2.50 -27.41 -19.39
CA THR A 119 3.37 -26.38 -18.83
C THR A 119 2.50 -25.34 -18.13
N PRO A 120 2.68 -25.09 -16.81
CA PRO A 120 1.90 -24.08 -16.12
C PRO A 120 2.16 -22.69 -16.70
N LEU A 121 1.10 -21.90 -16.91
CA LEU A 121 1.22 -20.50 -17.33
C LEU A 121 1.86 -19.64 -16.23
N VAL A 122 1.67 -20.01 -14.97
CA VAL A 122 2.25 -19.35 -13.81
C VAL A 122 3.08 -20.38 -13.06
N GLU A 123 4.39 -20.16 -12.99
CA GLU A 123 5.29 -21.00 -12.20
C GLU A 123 4.89 -20.99 -10.73
N ALA A 124 5.11 -22.07 -9.98
CA ALA A 124 4.95 -22.02 -8.53
C ALA A 124 5.91 -20.98 -7.91
N ASP A 125 5.52 -20.37 -6.80
CA ASP A 125 6.29 -19.32 -6.13
C ASP A 125 7.71 -19.77 -5.74
N GLU A 126 7.84 -21.00 -5.23
CA GLU A 126 9.12 -21.61 -4.88
C GLU A 126 10.04 -21.77 -6.09
N VAL A 127 9.48 -22.21 -7.23
CA VAL A 127 10.21 -22.39 -8.49
C VAL A 127 10.64 -21.04 -9.04
N PHE A 128 9.74 -20.06 -9.03
CA PHE A 128 10.02 -18.70 -9.48
C PHE A 128 11.10 -18.04 -8.63
N ALA A 129 10.99 -18.12 -7.31
CA ALA A 129 11.96 -17.57 -6.36
C ALA A 129 13.33 -18.25 -6.49
N ALA A 130 13.37 -19.58 -6.62
CA ALA A 130 14.61 -20.33 -6.83
C ALA A 130 15.28 -19.95 -8.15
N ARG A 131 14.51 -19.86 -9.25
CA ARG A 131 15.01 -19.41 -10.55
C ARG A 131 15.54 -17.99 -10.49
N TRP A 132 14.80 -17.06 -9.88
CA TRP A 132 15.23 -15.67 -9.75
C TRP A 132 16.53 -15.57 -8.93
N LYS A 133 16.60 -16.29 -7.80
CA LYS A 133 17.78 -16.31 -6.93
C LYS A 133 19.01 -16.89 -7.63
N SER A 134 18.84 -17.88 -8.51
CA SER A 134 19.94 -18.54 -9.23
C SER A 134 20.39 -17.80 -10.50
N GLN A 135 19.73 -16.70 -10.88
CA GLN A 135 20.18 -15.87 -12.00
C GLN A 135 21.60 -15.37 -11.73
N GLN A 136 22.45 -15.48 -12.75
CA GLN A 136 23.77 -14.88 -12.69
C GLN A 136 23.63 -13.36 -12.65
N PHE A 137 24.25 -12.74 -11.65
CA PHE A 137 24.29 -11.30 -11.51
C PHE A 137 25.72 -10.82 -11.29
N ILE A 138 25.98 -9.58 -11.71
CA ILE A 138 27.29 -8.96 -11.52
C ILE A 138 27.26 -8.25 -10.17
N GLN A 139 27.85 -8.90 -9.16
CA GLN A 139 28.07 -8.27 -7.87
C GLN A 139 29.21 -7.23 -7.96
N LYS A 140 29.11 -6.14 -7.20
CA LYS A 140 30.23 -5.21 -7.04
C LYS A 140 31.43 -5.93 -6.40
N PRO A 141 32.62 -5.87 -7.03
CA PRO A 141 33.80 -6.56 -6.51
C PRO A 141 34.21 -6.01 -5.14
N PHE A 142 34.71 -6.90 -4.28
CA PHE A 142 35.44 -6.53 -3.07
C PHE A 142 36.90 -6.28 -3.45
N SER A 143 37.43 -5.11 -3.12
CA SER A 143 38.89 -4.89 -3.20
C SER A 143 39.59 -5.50 -1.98
N ASP A 144 40.87 -5.80 -2.09
CA ASP A 144 41.66 -6.45 -1.03
C ASP A 144 41.67 -5.65 0.29
N ASP A 145 41.56 -4.32 0.21
CA ASP A 145 41.53 -3.42 1.37
C ASP A 145 40.11 -3.19 1.95
N THR A 146 39.08 -3.84 1.40
CA THR A 146 37.71 -3.66 1.88
C THR A 146 37.48 -4.40 3.20
N ILE A 147 37.24 -3.65 4.27
CA ILE A 147 36.70 -4.20 5.52
C ILE A 147 35.36 -4.88 5.20
N SER A 148 35.28 -6.18 5.47
CA SER A 148 34.07 -6.97 5.21
C SER A 148 33.57 -7.66 6.46
N TYR A 149 32.26 -7.65 6.66
CA TYR A 149 31.56 -8.42 7.67
C TYR A 149 31.05 -9.71 7.05
N LYS A 150 31.20 -10.84 7.76
CA LYS A 150 30.77 -12.16 7.26
C LYS A 150 29.51 -12.62 7.96
N SER A 151 28.50 -13.04 7.20
CA SER A 151 27.35 -13.75 7.76
C SER A 151 27.74 -15.15 8.18
N LYS A 152 26.84 -15.82 8.94
CA LYS A 152 26.98 -17.24 9.30
C LYS A 152 27.04 -18.16 8.08
N ARG A 153 26.59 -17.69 6.91
CA ARG A 153 26.59 -18.41 5.63
C ARG A 153 27.82 -18.11 4.77
N GLY A 154 28.73 -17.25 5.25
CA GLY A 154 29.94 -16.87 4.54
C GLY A 154 29.79 -15.74 3.53
N GLU A 155 28.59 -15.12 3.43
CA GLU A 155 28.37 -13.93 2.61
C GLU A 155 29.12 -12.73 3.21
N LYS A 156 29.73 -11.90 2.36
CA LYS A 156 30.48 -10.71 2.77
C LYS A 156 29.63 -9.46 2.57
N PHE A 157 29.72 -8.51 3.50
CA PHE A 157 29.01 -7.22 3.49
C PHE A 157 29.95 -6.07 3.83
N ARG A 158 29.69 -4.86 3.34
CA ARG A 158 30.57 -3.68 3.52
C ARG A 158 30.29 -2.92 4.81
N SER A 159 29.11 -3.09 5.39
CA SER A 159 28.77 -2.51 6.69
C SER A 159 28.12 -3.53 7.63
N LYS A 160 28.16 -3.23 8.93
CA LYS A 160 27.43 -4.00 9.95
C LYS A 160 25.92 -3.93 9.70
N SER A 161 25.43 -2.74 9.34
CA SER A 161 24.02 -2.47 9.09
C SER A 161 23.50 -3.28 7.89
N GLU A 162 24.28 -3.38 6.81
CA GLU A 162 23.98 -4.29 5.68
C GLU A 162 23.94 -5.76 6.12
N LEU A 163 24.91 -6.23 6.90
CA LEU A 163 24.89 -7.60 7.42
C LEU A 163 23.60 -7.86 8.23
N LEU A 164 23.21 -6.93 9.10
CA LEU A 164 21.99 -7.08 9.90
C LEU A 164 20.72 -7.09 9.03
N ILE A 165 20.64 -6.24 8.00
CA ILE A 165 19.52 -6.25 7.04
C ILE A 165 19.49 -7.60 6.30
N ALA A 166 20.63 -8.10 5.85
CA ALA A 166 20.74 -9.38 5.16
C ALA A 166 20.31 -10.57 6.05
N ASP A 167 20.65 -10.54 7.34
CA ASP A 167 20.24 -11.54 8.31
C ASP A 167 18.71 -11.52 8.56
N GLU A 168 18.07 -10.35 8.60
CA GLU A 168 16.61 -10.25 8.70
C GLU A 168 15.91 -10.72 7.42
N LEU A 169 16.41 -10.32 6.25
CA LEU A 169 15.90 -10.82 4.96
C LEU A 169 15.98 -12.34 4.89
N TYR A 170 17.12 -12.91 5.30
CA TYR A 170 17.31 -14.35 5.35
C TYR A 170 16.36 -15.03 6.34
N SER A 171 16.22 -14.48 7.55
CA SER A 171 15.35 -15.04 8.59
C SER A 171 13.88 -15.04 8.17
N ALA A 172 13.46 -14.04 7.39
CA ALA A 172 12.14 -13.95 6.81
C ALA A 172 11.96 -14.76 5.51
N GLY A 173 13.00 -15.46 5.03
CA GLY A 173 12.95 -16.26 3.80
C GLY A 173 12.89 -15.44 2.51
N ILE A 174 13.22 -14.14 2.56
CA ILE A 174 13.13 -13.24 1.42
C ILE A 174 14.34 -13.43 0.49
N PRO A 175 14.14 -13.77 -0.80
CA PRO A 175 15.22 -13.83 -1.77
C PRO A 175 15.80 -12.43 -2.03
N TYR A 176 17.14 -12.34 -2.06
CA TYR A 176 17.83 -11.09 -2.39
C TYR A 176 19.13 -11.34 -3.16
N HIS A 177 19.59 -10.30 -3.86
CA HIS A 177 20.95 -10.16 -4.39
C HIS A 177 21.60 -8.94 -3.75
N TYR A 178 22.77 -9.11 -3.15
CA TYR A 178 23.53 -8.04 -2.49
C TYR A 178 24.46 -7.34 -3.49
N GLU A 179 24.39 -6.01 -3.57
CA GLU A 179 25.16 -5.17 -4.51
C GLU A 179 25.13 -5.68 -5.96
N CYS A 180 23.92 -5.97 -6.43
CA CYS A 180 23.67 -6.39 -7.80
C CYS A 180 23.74 -5.19 -8.77
N LYS A 181 24.58 -5.28 -9.80
CA LYS A 181 24.66 -4.26 -10.85
C LYS A 181 23.29 -4.05 -11.51
N THR A 182 22.74 -2.86 -11.38
CA THR A 182 21.49 -2.44 -12.00
C THR A 182 21.76 -1.27 -12.93
N VAL A 183 21.16 -1.25 -14.12
CA VAL A 183 21.29 -0.13 -15.06
C VAL A 183 20.10 0.80 -14.90
N ILE A 184 20.36 2.04 -14.46
CA ILE A 184 19.35 3.06 -14.19
C ILE A 184 19.72 4.31 -14.96
N GLY A 185 18.86 4.71 -15.90
CA GLY A 185 19.15 5.84 -16.80
C GLY A 185 20.37 5.62 -17.68
N GLY A 186 20.67 4.37 -18.03
CA GLY A 186 21.88 3.99 -18.77
C GLY A 186 23.17 3.96 -17.93
N ILE A 187 23.08 4.30 -16.64
CA ILE A 187 24.23 4.33 -15.72
C ILE A 187 24.22 3.05 -14.87
N PRO A 188 25.33 2.30 -14.79
CA PRO A 188 25.44 1.19 -13.88
C PRO A 188 25.52 1.69 -12.44
N VAL A 189 24.58 1.24 -11.60
CA VAL A 189 24.57 1.46 -10.16
C VAL A 189 24.62 0.12 -9.43
N TYR A 190 25.02 0.16 -8.17
CA TYR A 190 25.05 -0.99 -7.28
C TYR A 190 24.23 -0.64 -6.05
N PRO A 191 22.93 -0.99 -6.05
CA PRO A 191 22.10 -0.85 -4.89
C PRO A 191 22.46 -1.85 -3.81
N ASP A 192 22.25 -1.53 -2.54
CA ASP A 192 22.72 -2.38 -1.43
C ASP A 192 22.05 -3.75 -1.52
N PHE A 193 20.73 -3.77 -1.74
CA PHE A 193 19.99 -4.99 -2.02
C PHE A 193 19.04 -4.84 -3.20
N THR A 194 18.93 -5.89 -3.99
CA THR A 194 17.78 -6.15 -4.85
C THR A 194 16.99 -7.28 -4.20
N VAL A 195 15.76 -7.02 -3.79
CA VAL A 195 14.93 -7.97 -3.02
C VAL A 195 13.68 -8.35 -3.79
N LEU A 196 13.25 -9.61 -3.65
CA LEU A 196 12.07 -10.12 -4.32
C LEU A 196 10.92 -10.29 -3.33
N ASN A 197 9.81 -9.61 -3.60
CA ASN A 197 8.51 -10.02 -3.09
C ASN A 197 8.00 -11.16 -3.98
N VAL A 198 7.99 -12.38 -3.43
CA VAL A 198 7.64 -13.60 -4.17
C VAL A 198 6.15 -13.62 -4.52
N ALA A 199 5.27 -13.33 -3.56
CA ALA A 199 3.82 -13.37 -3.72
C ALA A 199 3.33 -12.42 -4.83
N ARG A 200 3.93 -11.23 -4.91
CA ARG A 200 3.62 -10.23 -5.94
C ARG A 200 4.51 -10.33 -7.18
N ARG A 201 5.50 -11.23 -7.19
CA ARG A 201 6.56 -11.34 -8.22
C ARG A 201 7.21 -10.00 -8.55
N LYS A 202 7.39 -9.17 -7.52
CA LYS A 202 7.83 -7.78 -7.64
C LYS A 202 9.21 -7.61 -7.04
N VAL A 203 10.10 -7.02 -7.84
CA VAL A 203 11.46 -6.69 -7.41
C VAL A 203 11.48 -5.28 -6.84
N TYR A 204 12.13 -5.12 -5.70
CA TYR A 204 12.43 -3.84 -5.08
C TYR A 204 13.93 -3.62 -5.05
N ILE A 205 14.34 -2.37 -5.26
CA ILE A 205 15.66 -1.90 -4.87
C ILE A 205 15.59 -1.45 -3.41
N TRP A 206 16.57 -1.82 -2.59
CA TRP A 206 16.66 -1.36 -1.20
C TRP A 206 18.03 -0.78 -0.91
N GLU A 207 18.02 0.52 -0.59
CA GLU A 207 19.20 1.29 -0.20
C GLU A 207 19.27 1.60 1.30
N HIS A 208 20.47 1.44 1.87
CA HIS A 208 20.80 1.81 3.23
C HIS A 208 21.73 3.03 3.27
N LEU A 209 21.21 4.14 3.77
CA LEU A 209 21.89 5.43 3.85
C LEU A 209 22.68 5.53 5.17
N GLY A 210 23.88 4.96 5.19
CA GLY A 210 24.65 4.68 6.41
C GLY A 210 25.35 5.86 7.11
N LYS A 211 25.49 7.02 6.46
CA LYS A 211 26.27 8.17 6.99
C LYS A 211 25.58 9.51 6.73
N LEU A 212 24.31 9.63 7.08
CA LEU A 212 23.52 10.83 6.73
C LEU A 212 23.97 12.12 7.45
N ASP A 213 24.79 12.01 8.49
CA ASP A 213 25.42 13.15 9.19
C ASP A 213 26.75 13.59 8.58
N ASP A 214 27.28 12.86 7.59
CA ASP A 214 28.44 13.26 6.80
C ASP A 214 27.98 14.12 5.59
N PRO A 215 28.40 15.39 5.48
CA PRO A 215 27.90 16.28 4.44
C PRO A 215 28.22 15.83 3.01
N ASP A 216 29.39 15.27 2.78
CA ASP A 216 29.81 14.81 1.44
C ASP A 216 29.05 13.55 1.03
N TYR A 217 28.85 12.63 1.97
CA TYR A 217 28.01 11.45 1.79
C TYR A 217 26.55 11.84 1.52
N ALA A 218 26.01 12.80 2.27
CA ALA A 218 24.65 13.29 2.08
C ALA A 218 24.46 13.89 0.68
N ASN A 219 25.39 14.73 0.21
CA ASN A 219 25.36 15.30 -1.13
C ASN A 219 25.40 14.22 -2.23
N ASN A 220 26.30 13.24 -2.11
CA ASN A 220 26.38 12.11 -3.05
C ASN A 220 25.11 11.25 -3.04
N THR A 221 24.53 11.05 -1.85
CA THR A 221 23.25 10.35 -1.69
C THR A 221 22.12 11.10 -2.40
N THR A 222 22.06 12.43 -2.28
CA THR A 222 21.06 13.24 -2.99
C THR A 222 21.16 13.08 -4.50
N ILE A 223 22.37 13.09 -5.07
CA ILE A 223 22.59 12.84 -6.50
C ILE A 223 22.07 11.46 -6.90
N LYS A 224 22.43 10.43 -6.11
CA LYS A 224 21.99 9.06 -6.33
C LYS A 224 20.47 8.93 -6.27
N MET A 225 19.82 9.55 -5.29
CA MET A 225 18.36 9.57 -5.14
C MET A 225 17.66 10.27 -6.31
N ASN A 226 18.18 11.41 -6.76
CA ASN A 226 17.65 12.10 -7.93
C ASN A 226 17.74 11.23 -9.19
N ASN A 227 18.83 10.48 -9.35
CA ASN A 227 18.96 9.53 -10.47
C ASN A 227 17.92 8.40 -10.38
N TYR A 228 17.66 7.84 -9.20
CA TYR A 228 16.58 6.86 -9.01
C TYR A 228 15.23 7.45 -9.41
N LEU A 229 14.87 8.61 -8.87
CA LEU A 229 13.58 9.26 -9.12
C LEU A 229 13.38 9.59 -10.60
N ALA A 230 14.39 10.18 -11.25
CA ALA A 230 14.36 10.53 -12.66
C ALA A 230 14.15 9.30 -13.59
N ASN A 231 14.44 8.10 -13.09
CA ASN A 231 14.34 6.85 -13.82
C ASN A 231 13.26 5.91 -13.28
N GLY A 232 12.27 6.45 -12.56
CA GLY A 232 11.08 5.70 -12.17
C GLY A 232 11.23 4.84 -10.92
N TYR A 233 12.29 5.03 -10.13
CA TYR A 233 12.46 4.40 -8.83
C TYR A 233 12.01 5.35 -7.72
N TYR A 234 10.83 5.08 -7.17
CA TYR A 234 10.17 5.93 -6.18
C TYR A 234 10.13 5.24 -4.81
N PRO A 235 10.50 5.96 -3.74
CA PRO A 235 10.38 5.47 -2.37
C PRO A 235 8.97 4.94 -2.08
N GLY A 236 8.88 3.73 -1.53
CA GLY A 236 7.61 3.07 -1.21
C GLY A 236 6.84 2.47 -2.39
N VAL A 237 7.35 2.61 -3.63
CA VAL A 237 6.76 1.99 -4.82
C VAL A 237 7.61 0.81 -5.29
N ASN A 238 8.88 1.05 -5.57
CA ASN A 238 9.87 0.06 -6.03
C ASN A 238 11.27 0.34 -5.48
N LEU A 239 11.41 1.39 -4.66
CA LEU A 239 12.61 1.74 -3.90
C LEU A 239 12.28 1.71 -2.40
N LEU A 240 13.04 0.94 -1.63
CA LEU A 240 13.01 0.88 -0.17
C LEU A 240 14.24 1.61 0.36
N LEU A 241 14.07 2.35 1.45
CA LEU A 241 15.13 3.15 2.03
C LEU A 241 15.19 2.90 3.54
N THR A 242 16.39 2.67 4.05
CA THR A 242 16.72 2.79 5.47
C THR A 242 17.87 3.80 5.60
N GLY A 243 18.05 4.37 6.78
CA GLY A 243 19.15 5.31 6.99
C GLY A 243 19.55 5.40 8.45
N GLU A 244 20.78 5.85 8.67
CA GLU A 244 21.32 6.07 10.00
C GLU A 244 22.32 7.24 10.00
N THR A 245 22.61 7.70 11.21
CA THR A 245 23.68 8.66 11.50
C THR A 245 24.54 8.10 12.64
N SER A 246 25.68 8.72 12.91
CA SER A 246 26.51 8.34 14.08
C SER A 246 25.75 8.39 15.42
N ARG A 247 24.67 9.19 15.51
CA ARG A 247 23.86 9.37 16.74
C ARG A 247 22.52 8.66 16.71
N THR A 248 22.07 8.21 15.54
CA THR A 248 20.78 7.56 15.34
C THR A 248 21.00 6.31 14.51
N PRO A 249 21.41 5.20 15.16
CA PRO A 249 21.67 3.94 14.48
C PRO A 249 20.39 3.34 13.92
N ILE A 250 20.52 2.49 12.90
CA ILE A 250 19.39 1.76 12.34
C ILE A 250 18.70 0.92 13.42
N LYS A 251 17.36 0.96 13.44
CA LYS A 251 16.53 0.12 14.30
C LYS A 251 16.08 -1.11 13.53
N MET A 252 16.40 -2.30 14.02
CA MET A 252 15.99 -3.56 13.36
C MET A 252 14.48 -3.77 13.35
N GLU A 253 13.75 -3.19 14.30
CA GLU A 253 12.28 -3.15 14.26
C GLU A 253 11.77 -2.50 12.96
N LEU A 254 12.35 -1.37 12.55
CA LEU A 254 11.98 -0.69 11.30
C LEU A 254 12.31 -1.55 10.07
N VAL A 255 13.43 -2.28 10.09
CA VAL A 255 13.79 -3.21 9.01
C VAL A 255 12.74 -4.32 8.89
N ARG A 256 12.32 -4.90 10.02
CA ARG A 256 11.27 -5.92 10.05
C ARG A 256 9.93 -5.37 9.59
N ASP A 257 9.58 -4.15 9.97
CA ASP A 257 8.35 -3.48 9.50
C ASP A 257 8.36 -3.28 7.99
N ILE A 258 9.51 -2.89 7.40
CA ILE A 258 9.67 -2.78 5.94
C ILE A 258 9.49 -4.15 5.28
N ILE A 259 10.14 -5.20 5.81
CA ILE A 259 10.00 -6.56 5.29
C ILE A 259 8.53 -7.01 5.34
N ALA A 260 7.89 -6.87 6.50
CA ALA A 260 6.50 -7.26 6.69
C ALA A 260 5.55 -6.50 5.75
N LYS A 261 5.76 -5.18 5.60
CA LYS A 261 4.90 -4.34 4.77
C LYS A 261 5.07 -4.60 3.27
N PHE A 262 6.30 -4.71 2.79
CA PHE A 262 6.58 -4.68 1.35
C PHE A 262 6.94 -6.03 0.75
N LEU A 263 7.38 -7.01 1.54
CA LEU A 263 8.03 -8.23 1.04
C LEU A 263 7.31 -9.54 1.43
N LEU A 264 6.42 -9.53 2.44
CA LEU A 264 5.68 -10.73 2.89
C LEU A 264 4.24 -10.85 2.39
N ASN A 265 3.65 -9.77 1.87
CA ASN A 265 2.28 -9.76 1.34
C ASN A 265 2.25 -9.69 -0.18
#